data_AF-A0A0K9GFP6-F1
#
_entry.id   AF-A0A0K9GFP6-F1
#
_cell.length_a   1.000
_cell.length_b   1.000
_cell.length_c   1.000
_cell.angle_alpha   90.00
_cell.angle_beta   90.00
_cell.angle_gamma   90.00
#
_symmetry.space_group_name_H-M   'P 1'
#
loop_
_entity.id
_entity.type
_entity.pdbx_description
1 polymer ?
#
loop_
_entity_poly.entity_id
_entity_poly.type
_entity_poly.pdbx_seq_one_letter_code
_entity_poly.pdbx_strand_id
1 'polypeptide(L)'
;MNDNIIDFQMCLLKRQHRKQLGMNEFEYNVLMGTMKWLLHCMPPSAKLHARELSIQSSIQDLYGMDSKAFYHAVDHMYRHFHLPEHSMNRASLIENFQTVGDVAKYMEISILKA
;
A
#
# COMPACT_ATOMS: atom_id res chain seq x y z
N MET A 1 -16.82 11.68 -4.12
CA MET A 1 -15.86 12.62 -3.48
C MET A 1 -14.56 11.85 -3.23
N ASN A 2 -13.46 12.16 -3.96
CA ASN A 2 -12.03 11.88 -3.67
C ASN A 2 -11.13 11.44 -4.84
N ASP A 3 -11.61 11.08 -6.04
CA ASP A 3 -10.68 10.63 -7.11
C ASP A 3 -9.66 11.72 -7.49
N ASN A 4 -10.08 12.98 -7.54
CA ASN A 4 -9.17 14.12 -7.77
C ASN A 4 -8.11 14.29 -6.66
N ILE A 5 -8.44 13.96 -5.41
CA ILE A 5 -7.49 14.03 -4.28
C ILE A 5 -6.53 12.85 -4.35
N ILE A 6 -7.01 11.65 -4.68
CA ILE A 6 -6.17 10.46 -4.87
C ILE A 6 -5.20 10.68 -6.03
N ASP A 7 -5.67 11.19 -7.17
CA ASP A 7 -4.82 11.48 -8.32
C ASP A 7 -3.77 12.55 -8.02
N PHE A 8 -4.15 13.60 -7.28
CA PHE A 8 -3.21 14.62 -6.81
C PHE A 8 -2.12 14.04 -5.89
N GLN A 9 -2.50 13.22 -4.91
CA GLN A 9 -1.55 12.57 -4.01
C GLN A 9 -0.65 11.58 -4.76
N MET A 10 -1.21 10.85 -5.72
CA MET A 10 -0.45 9.96 -6.61
C MET A 10 0.58 10.72 -7.44
N CYS A 11 0.24 11.91 -7.96
CA CYS A 11 1.20 12.77 -8.66
C CYS A 11 2.37 13.21 -7.75
N LEU A 12 2.09 13.53 -6.48
CA LEU A 12 3.13 13.91 -5.51
C LEU A 12 4.05 12.73 -5.19
N LEU A 13 3.48 11.55 -4.93
CA LEU A 13 4.23 10.32 -4.64
C LEU A 13 5.09 9.90 -5.83
N LYS A 14 4.53 9.94 -7.05
CA LYS A 14 5.30 9.66 -8.27
C LYS A 14 6.55 10.54 -8.34
N ARG A 15 6.42 11.83 -8.00
CA ARG A 15 7.53 12.80 -8.03
C ARG A 15 8.58 12.51 -6.95
N GLN A 16 8.18 12.10 -5.75
CA GLN A 16 9.09 11.73 -4.67
C GLN A 16 9.89 10.47 -5.01
N HIS A 17 9.22 9.44 -5.53
CA HIS A 17 9.83 8.13 -5.79
C HIS A 17 10.59 8.03 -7.11
N ARG A 18 10.37 8.95 -8.07
CA ARG A 18 11.11 8.98 -9.35
C ARG A 18 12.63 9.16 -9.19
N LYS A 19 13.10 9.55 -8.01
CA LYS A 19 14.53 9.78 -7.69
C LYS A 19 15.14 8.70 -6.80
N GLN A 20 14.42 7.63 -6.45
CA GLN A 20 15.01 6.52 -5.70
C GLN A 20 15.93 5.71 -6.61
N LEU A 21 17.24 5.89 -6.42
CA LEU A 21 18.29 5.15 -7.11
C LEU A 21 18.14 3.64 -6.84
N GLY A 22 18.11 2.83 -7.90
CA GLY A 22 18.15 1.37 -7.82
C GLY A 22 16.83 0.63 -8.04
N MET A 23 15.71 1.34 -8.21
CA MET A 23 14.40 0.72 -8.47
C MET A 23 14.10 0.67 -9.97
N ASN A 24 13.73 -0.50 -10.50
CA ASN A 24 13.36 -0.68 -11.91
C ASN A 24 11.89 -0.27 -12.18
N GLU A 25 11.49 -0.23 -13.46
CA GLU A 25 10.15 0.22 -13.86
C GLU A 25 9.02 -0.66 -13.30
N PHE A 26 9.24 -1.97 -13.21
CA PHE A 26 8.26 -2.90 -12.67
C PHE A 26 8.05 -2.68 -11.16
N GLU A 27 9.13 -2.64 -10.39
CA GLU A 27 9.12 -2.35 -8.94
C GLU A 27 8.43 -1.01 -8.66
N TYR A 28 8.74 0.02 -9.46
CA TYR A 28 8.12 1.33 -9.37
C TYR A 28 6.60 1.26 -9.60
N ASN A 29 6.15 0.54 -10.62
CA ASN A 29 4.73 0.40 -10.92
C ASN A 29 3.97 -0.36 -9.81
N VAL A 30 4.59 -1.38 -9.22
CA VAL A 30 4.04 -2.09 -8.06
C VAL A 30 3.92 -1.17 -6.85
N LEU A 31 4.97 -0.39 -6.54
CA LEU A 31 4.95 0.59 -5.45
C LEU A 31 3.84 1.62 -5.65
N MET A 32 3.72 2.18 -6.85
CA MET A 32 2.68 3.16 -7.16
C MET A 32 1.27 2.55 -7.09
N GLY A 33 1.08 1.32 -7.56
CA GLY A 33 -0.18 0.59 -7.44
C GLY A 33 -0.57 0.37 -5.97
N THR A 34 0.40 -0.03 -5.15
CA THR A 34 0.24 -0.22 -3.70
C THR A 34 -0.17 1.08 -3.01
N MET A 35 0.52 2.18 -3.30
CA MET A 35 0.20 3.50 -2.75
C MET A 35 -1.18 4.01 -3.16
N LYS A 36 -1.58 3.78 -4.42
CA LYS A 36 -2.92 4.12 -4.89
C LYS A 36 -3.98 3.34 -4.13
N TRP A 37 -3.78 2.03 -3.96
CA TRP A 37 -4.69 1.19 -3.19
C TRP A 37 -4.80 1.67 -1.72
N LEU A 38 -3.68 1.97 -1.06
CA LEU A 38 -3.69 2.54 0.30
C LEU A 38 -4.50 3.83 0.38
N LEU A 39 -4.32 4.74 -0.57
CA LEU A 39 -5.09 5.98 -0.67
C LEU A 39 -6.60 5.75 -0.82
N HIS A 40 -7.01 4.66 -1.49
CA HIS A 40 -8.43 4.29 -1.57
C HIS A 40 -8.95 3.80 -0.21
N CYS A 41 -8.18 3.00 0.50
CA CYS A 41 -8.55 2.37 1.77
C CYS A 41 -8.45 3.29 3.01
N MET A 42 -7.66 4.36 2.95
CA MET A 42 -7.48 5.28 4.09
C MET A 42 -8.77 6.03 4.46
N PRO A 43 -8.99 6.34 5.75
CA PRO A 43 -10.06 7.26 6.15
C PRO A 43 -9.79 8.67 5.58
N PRO A 44 -10.84 9.48 5.32
CA PRO A 44 -10.69 10.81 4.71
C PRO A 44 -9.71 11.74 5.45
N SER A 45 -9.65 11.65 6.78
CA SER A 45 -8.72 12.41 7.63
C SER A 45 -7.25 12.06 7.36
N ALA A 46 -6.93 10.78 7.13
CA ALA A 46 -5.57 10.33 6.82
C ALA A 46 -5.15 10.66 5.37
N LYS A 47 -6.09 10.74 4.42
CA LYS A 47 -5.79 11.09 3.01
C LYS A 47 -5.16 12.48 2.84
N LEU A 48 -5.44 13.40 3.74
CA LEU A 48 -4.84 14.76 3.72
C LEU A 48 -3.34 14.74 4.03
N HIS A 49 -2.89 13.76 4.82
CA HIS A 49 -1.48 13.57 5.19
C HIS A 49 -0.73 12.61 4.27
N ALA A 50 -1.41 12.06 3.25
CA ALA A 50 -0.84 11.05 2.36
C ALA A 50 0.39 11.52 1.55
N ARG A 51 0.65 12.83 1.47
CA ARG A 51 1.87 13.40 0.86
C ARG A 51 3.17 12.98 1.58
N GLU A 52 3.03 12.52 2.83
CA GLU A 52 4.12 12.04 3.69
C GLU A 52 4.25 10.51 3.63
N LEU A 53 3.43 9.83 2.81
CA LEU A 53 3.59 8.40 2.56
C LEU A 53 4.92 8.15 1.89
N SER A 54 5.65 7.21 2.46
CA SER A 54 6.90 6.70 1.93
C SER A 54 6.88 5.19 2.02
N ILE A 55 7.88 4.57 1.39
CA ILE A 55 8.07 3.12 1.50
C ILE A 55 8.29 2.66 2.96
N GLN A 56 8.78 3.54 3.83
CA GLN A 56 9.02 3.27 5.25
C GLN A 56 7.82 3.60 6.15
N SER A 57 6.75 4.18 5.60
CA SER A 57 5.57 4.54 6.40
C SER A 57 4.94 3.29 6.99
N SER A 58 4.71 3.33 8.30
CA SER A 58 4.07 2.26 9.06
C SER A 58 2.63 2.06 8.60
N ILE A 59 2.28 0.85 8.18
CA ILE A 59 0.90 0.54 7.79
C ILE A 59 -0.03 0.66 9.00
N GLN A 60 0.41 0.25 10.19
CA GLN A 60 -0.40 0.36 11.40
C GLN A 60 -0.74 1.81 11.74
N ASP A 61 0.21 2.73 11.58
CA ASP A 61 0.00 4.15 11.87
C ASP A 61 -1.01 4.77 10.89
N LEU A 62 -0.98 4.33 9.63
CA LEU A 62 -1.94 4.76 8.60
C LEU A 62 -3.38 4.33 8.89
N TYR A 63 -3.56 3.22 9.61
CA TYR A 63 -4.86 2.73 10.07
C TYR A 63 -5.12 3.04 11.56
N GLY A 64 -4.31 3.88 12.20
CA GLY A 64 -4.50 4.32 13.59
C GLY A 64 -4.46 3.17 14.61
N MET A 65 -3.64 2.15 14.37
CA MET A 65 -3.52 0.93 15.18
C MET A 65 -4.80 0.07 15.26
N ASP A 66 -5.85 0.38 14.48
CA ASP A 66 -7.04 -0.47 14.39
C ASP A 66 -6.72 -1.72 13.56
N SER A 67 -6.39 -2.81 14.26
CA SER A 67 -6.08 -4.10 13.64
C SER A 67 -7.23 -4.63 12.78
N LYS A 68 -8.50 -4.32 13.10
CA LYS A 68 -9.63 -4.77 12.28
C LYS A 68 -9.66 -4.02 10.95
N ALA A 69 -9.48 -2.69 10.98
CA ALA A 69 -9.40 -1.89 9.76
C ALA A 69 -8.23 -2.34 8.87
N PHE A 70 -7.08 -2.65 9.48
CA PHE A 70 -5.93 -3.22 8.78
C PHE A 70 -6.26 -4.56 8.12
N TYR A 71 -6.88 -5.51 8.83
CA TYR A 71 -7.26 -6.81 8.24
C TYR A 71 -8.26 -6.65 7.10
N HIS A 72 -9.25 -5.77 7.25
CA HIS A 72 -10.18 -5.47 6.17
C HIS A 72 -9.48 -4.88 4.95
N ALA A 73 -8.48 -4.03 5.14
CA ALA A 73 -7.67 -3.52 4.04
C ALA A 73 -6.89 -4.65 3.36
N VAL A 74 -6.21 -5.50 4.12
CA VAL A 74 -5.46 -6.64 3.57
C VAL A 74 -6.37 -7.60 2.80
N ASP A 75 -7.54 -7.95 3.34
CA ASP A 75 -8.55 -8.76 2.63
C ASP A 75 -9.00 -8.07 1.32
N HIS A 76 -9.18 -6.75 1.36
CA HIS A 76 -9.50 -5.96 0.18
C HIS A 76 -8.37 -5.98 -0.85
N MET A 77 -7.10 -5.93 -0.43
CA MET A 77 -5.93 -6.04 -1.32
C MET A 77 -5.95 -7.35 -2.10
N TYR A 78 -6.15 -8.49 -1.42
CA TYR A 78 -6.23 -9.81 -2.06
C TYR A 78 -7.29 -9.84 -3.16
N ARG A 79 -8.49 -9.33 -2.86
CA ARG A 79 -9.59 -9.28 -3.82
C ARG A 79 -9.34 -8.30 -4.96
N HIS A 80 -8.85 -7.10 -4.65
CA HIS A 80 -8.64 -6.03 -5.63
C HIS A 80 -7.60 -6.40 -6.69
N PHE A 81 -6.51 -7.04 -6.26
CA PHE A 81 -5.41 -7.44 -7.13
C PHE A 81 -5.50 -8.89 -7.60
N HIS A 82 -6.58 -9.60 -7.29
CA HIS A 82 -6.77 -11.02 -7.62
C HIS A 82 -5.58 -11.90 -7.18
N LEU A 83 -4.98 -11.57 -6.04
CA LEU A 83 -3.85 -12.32 -5.51
C LEU A 83 -4.37 -13.65 -4.94
N PRO A 84 -3.59 -14.74 -5.06
CA PRO A 84 -3.98 -16.03 -4.48
C PRO A 84 -4.26 -15.87 -2.98
N GLU A 85 -5.40 -16.40 -2.54
CA GLU A 85 -5.87 -16.25 -1.16
C GLU A 85 -4.84 -16.86 -0.19
N HIS A 86 -4.31 -16.04 0.71
CA HIS A 86 -3.19 -16.46 1.54
C HIS A 86 -3.68 -17.21 2.78
N SER A 87 -3.12 -18.37 3.05
CA SER A 87 -3.35 -19.15 4.28
C SER A 87 -2.67 -18.56 5.53
N MET A 88 -2.11 -17.34 5.45
CA MET A 88 -1.45 -16.71 6.59
C MET A 88 -2.48 -16.35 7.65
N ASN A 89 -2.17 -16.69 8.90
CA ASN A 89 -3.00 -16.26 10.01
C ASN A 89 -2.88 -14.74 10.21
N ARG A 90 -3.90 -14.15 10.84
CA ARG A 90 -3.99 -12.70 11.06
C ARG A 90 -2.83 -12.10 11.88
N ALA A 91 -2.26 -12.85 12.82
CA ALA A 91 -1.12 -12.35 13.60
C ALA A 91 0.13 -12.21 12.73
N SER A 92 0.39 -13.17 11.84
CA SER A 92 1.51 -13.12 10.90
C SER A 92 1.38 -11.98 9.88
N LEU A 93 0.17 -11.58 9.49
CA LEU A 93 0.00 -10.44 8.58
C LEU A 93 0.48 -9.12 9.21
N ILE A 94 0.23 -8.93 10.50
CA ILE A 94 0.69 -7.76 11.25
C ILE A 94 2.23 -7.74 11.33
N GLU A 95 2.85 -8.89 11.54
CA GLU A 95 4.31 -9.01 11.64
C GLU A 95 5.01 -8.80 10.29
N ASN A 96 4.38 -9.24 9.19
CA ASN A 96 4.97 -9.17 7.85
C ASN A 96 4.70 -7.86 7.10
N PHE A 97 3.61 -7.14 7.41
CA PHE A 97 3.27 -5.88 6.73
C PHE A 97 3.45 -4.68 7.66
N GLN A 98 4.70 -4.44 8.06
CA GLN A 98 5.02 -3.30 8.93
C GLN A 98 4.99 -1.99 8.16
N THR A 99 5.49 -1.99 6.92
CA THR A 99 5.66 -0.79 6.09
C THR A 99 4.96 -0.91 4.74
N VAL A 100 4.75 0.22 4.06
CA VAL A 100 4.27 0.24 2.67
C VAL A 100 5.18 -0.57 1.75
N GLY A 101 6.49 -0.58 1.99
CA GLY A 101 7.47 -1.37 1.25
C GLY A 101 7.27 -2.86 1.39
N ASP A 102 6.94 -3.34 2.59
CA ASP A 102 6.69 -4.76 2.81
C ASP A 102 5.47 -5.24 2.02
N VAL A 103 4.41 -4.42 1.99
CA VAL A 103 3.21 -4.69 1.20
C VAL A 103 3.52 -4.66 -0.30
N ALA A 104 4.27 -3.66 -0.77
CA ALA A 104 4.65 -3.56 -2.17
C ALA A 104 5.50 -4.77 -2.62
N LYS A 105 6.48 -5.17 -1.81
CA LYS A 105 7.31 -6.36 -2.05
C LYS A 105 6.49 -7.65 -2.05
N TYR A 106 5.50 -7.76 -1.17
CA TYR A 106 4.58 -8.89 -1.17
C TYR A 106 3.75 -8.95 -2.45
N MET A 107 3.19 -7.82 -2.88
CA MET A 107 2.43 -7.73 -4.13
C MET A 107 3.29 -8.11 -5.33
N GLU A 108 4.53 -7.62 -5.37
CA GLU A 108 5.51 -7.94 -6.41
C GLU A 108 5.72 -9.46 -6.54
N ILE A 109 6.07 -10.12 -5.43
CA ILE A 109 6.28 -11.58 -5.39
C ILE A 109 5.01 -12.33 -5.78
N SER A 110 3.84 -11.84 -5.38
CA SER A 110 2.57 -12.49 -5.66
C SER A 110 2.19 -12.42 -7.14
N ILE A 111 2.46 -11.28 -7.79
CA ILE A 111 2.28 -11.12 -9.25
C ILE A 111 3.25 -12.01 -10.03
N LEU A 112 4.52 -12.09 -9.61
CA LEU A 112 5.53 -12.91 -10.30
C LEU A 112 5.29 -14.42 -10.17
N LYS A 113 4.45 -14.86 -9.23
CA LYS A 113 4.11 -16.27 -9.01
C LYS A 113 2.76 -16.70 -9.61
N ALA A 114 1.97 -15.74 -10.10
CA ALA A 114 0.68 -15.98 -10.75
C ALA A 114 0.89 -16.31 -12.25
#